data_AF-A0A0V1C462-F1
#
_entry.id   AF-A0A0V1C462-F1
#
_cell.length_a   1.000
_cell.length_b   1.000
_cell.length_c   1.000
_cell.angle_alpha   90.00
_cell.angle_beta   90.00
_cell.angle_gamma   90.00
#
_symmetry.space_group_name_H-M   'P 1'
#
loop_
_entity.id
_entity.type
_entity.pdbx_description
1 polymer ?
#
loop_
_entity_poly.entity_id
_entity_poly.type
_entity_poly.pdbx_seq_one_letter_code
_entity_poly.pdbx_strand_id
1 'polypeptide(L)'
;MKKNVKDGNYCCFETLATFIVKKEATPDEDLISMIVSHLDSLKESFDYYFSEEVKFCDKNIWIVNPFQSDVVATGISTKADEKLIDLSKDYSFKMSFDRKRLIQFGYQYKTHIQLFPPQH
;
A
#
# COMPACT_ATOMS: atom_id res chain seq x y z
N MET A 1 8.73 -1.29 6.19
CA MET A 1 10.18 -1.23 6.46
C MET A 1 10.51 -1.59 7.91
N LYS A 2 9.98 -0.89 8.93
CA LYS A 2 10.22 -1.21 10.36
C LYS A 2 10.01 -2.68 10.73
N LYS A 3 8.88 -3.27 10.33
CA LYS A 3 8.59 -4.70 10.55
C LYS A 3 9.70 -5.59 9.95
N ASN A 4 10.06 -5.36 8.69
CA ASN A 4 11.10 -6.12 8.01
C ASN A 4 12.44 -6.06 8.76
N VAL A 5 12.84 -4.89 9.26
CA VAL A 5 14.08 -4.72 10.04
C VAL A 5 14.04 -5.55 11.33
N LYS A 6 12.91 -5.55 12.05
CA LYS A 6 12.73 -6.38 13.26
C LYS A 6 12.73 -7.88 12.97
N ASP A 7 12.24 -8.26 11.80
CA ASP A 7 12.22 -9.65 11.33
C ASP A 7 13.58 -10.08 10.72
N GLY A 8 14.63 -9.25 10.81
CA GLY A 8 15.96 -9.52 10.24
C GLY A 8 16.01 -9.43 8.70
N ASN A 9 14.98 -8.89 8.07
CA ASN A 9 14.89 -8.69 6.63
C ASN A 9 15.36 -7.28 6.24
N TYR A 10 16.61 -7.19 5.79
CA TYR A 10 17.26 -5.94 5.40
C TYR A 10 17.23 -5.65 3.89
N CYS A 11 16.39 -6.33 3.10
CA CYS A 11 16.35 -6.15 1.64
C CYS A 11 16.05 -4.70 1.19
N CYS A 12 15.50 -3.86 2.07
CA CYS A 12 15.28 -2.43 1.80
C CYS A 12 16.56 -1.58 1.93
N PHE A 13 17.64 -2.14 2.47
CA PHE A 13 18.94 -1.48 2.68
C PHE A 13 20.02 -2.28 1.96
N GLU A 14 20.12 -2.13 0.64
CA GLU A 14 20.96 -2.95 -0.22
C GLU A 14 22.41 -3.07 0.27
N THR A 15 23.02 -1.95 0.68
CA THR A 15 24.38 -1.92 1.22
C THR A 15 24.52 -2.74 2.50
N LEU A 16 23.57 -2.60 3.43
CA LEU A 16 23.57 -3.34 4.71
C LEU A 16 23.31 -4.83 4.47
N ALA A 17 22.33 -5.17 3.64
CA ALA A 17 22.03 -6.54 3.26
C ALA A 17 23.25 -7.23 2.61
N THR A 18 23.92 -6.54 1.69
CA THR A 18 25.14 -7.05 1.04
C THR A 18 26.27 -7.24 2.04
N PHE A 19 26.44 -6.31 2.98
CA PHE A 19 27.46 -6.40 4.02
C PHE A 19 27.25 -7.61 4.94
N ILE A 20 26.02 -7.80 5.43
CA ILE A 20 25.62 -8.92 6.28
C ILE A 20 25.96 -10.26 5.63
N VAL A 21 25.56 -10.43 4.36
CA VAL A 21 25.83 -11.66 3.60
C VAL A 21 27.33 -11.85 3.38
N LYS A 22 28.04 -10.80 2.95
CA LYS A 22 29.47 -10.88 2.63
C LYS A 22 30.36 -11.16 3.85
N LYS A 23 29.92 -10.73 5.03
CA LYS A 23 30.69 -10.84 6.28
C LYS A 23 30.15 -11.90 7.23
N GLU A 24 29.10 -12.61 6.84
CA GLU A 24 28.38 -13.56 7.72
C GLU A 24 28.05 -12.93 9.08
N ALA A 25 27.71 -11.64 9.06
CA ALA A 25 27.55 -10.83 10.26
C ALA A 25 26.07 -10.71 10.63
N THR A 26 25.76 -10.79 11.92
CA THR A 26 24.41 -10.50 12.44
C THR A 26 24.40 -9.12 13.09
N PRO A 27 23.54 -8.19 12.64
CA PRO A 27 23.32 -6.93 13.33
C PRO A 27 22.92 -7.18 14.78
N ASP A 28 23.57 -6.48 15.71
CA ASP A 28 23.20 -6.51 17.12
C ASP A 28 21.91 -5.71 17.38
N GLU A 29 21.34 -5.91 18.58
CA GLU A 29 20.07 -5.31 18.99
C GLU A 29 20.14 -3.79 19.05
N ASP A 30 21.29 -3.21 19.43
CA ASP A 30 21.46 -1.76 19.51
C ASP A 30 21.40 -1.12 18.12
N LEU A 31 22.09 -1.71 17.14
CA LEU A 31 22.03 -1.26 15.74
C LEU A 31 20.60 -1.38 15.19
N ILE A 32 19.91 -2.48 15.47
CA ILE A 32 18.50 -2.67 15.06
C ILE A 32 17.63 -1.59 15.69
N SER A 33 17.81 -1.31 16.98
CA SER A 33 17.06 -0.28 17.72
C SER A 33 17.32 1.12 17.15
N MET A 34 18.57 1.44 16.79
CA MET A 34 18.91 2.71 16.15
C MET A 34 18.23 2.87 14.79
N ILE A 35 18.25 1.82 13.95
CA ILE A 35 17.57 1.85 12.64
C ILE A 35 16.06 2.03 12.83
N VAL A 36 15.45 1.29 13.76
CA VAL A 36 14.02 1.38 14.04
C VAL A 36 13.65 2.78 14.54
N SER A 37 14.42 3.34 15.46
CA SER A 37 14.20 4.69 16.01
C SER A 37 14.30 5.75 14.92
N HIS A 38 15.31 5.63 14.04
CA HIS A 38 15.44 6.54 12.90
C HIS A 38 14.26 6.46 11.93
N LEU A 39 13.76 5.25 11.64
CA LEU A 39 12.57 5.06 10.81
C LEU A 39 11.30 5.65 11.45
N ASP A 40 11.18 5.61 12.77
CA ASP A 40 10.07 6.24 13.49
C ASP A 40 10.15 7.76 13.38
N SER A 41 11.31 8.37 13.68
CA SER A 41 11.50 9.82 13.53
C SER A 41 11.33 10.30 12.08
N LEU A 42 11.76 9.49 11.11
CA LEU A 42 11.53 9.78 9.69
C LEU A 42 10.04 9.80 9.39
N LYS A 43 9.29 8.80 9.86
CA LYS A 43 7.83 8.77 9.70
C LYS A 43 7.17 9.99 10.33
N GLU A 44 7.54 10.34 11.56
CA GLU A 44 7.02 11.54 12.23
C GLU A 44 7.31 12.82 11.43
N SER A 45 8.49 12.91 10.82
CA SER A 45 8.85 14.02 9.94
C SER A 45 7.97 14.06 8.69
N PHE A 46 7.71 12.91 8.06
CA PHE A 46 6.78 12.84 6.93
C PHE A 46 5.36 13.24 7.34
N ASP A 47 4.86 12.71 8.45
CA ASP A 47 3.53 13.01 8.97
C ASP A 47 3.39 14.50 9.33
N TYR A 48 4.47 15.15 9.78
CA TYR A 48 4.50 16.58 10.07
C TYR A 48 4.53 17.44 8.80
N TYR A 49 5.50 17.22 7.92
CA TYR A 49 5.71 18.06 6.74
C TYR A 49 4.69 17.84 5.63
N PHE A 50 4.13 16.63 5.53
CA PHE A 50 3.15 16.24 4.51
C PHE A 50 1.79 15.91 5.12
N SER A 51 1.44 16.56 6.23
CA SER A 51 0.22 16.25 6.98
C SER A 51 -1.07 16.40 6.16
N GLU A 52 -1.08 17.29 5.17
CA GLU A 52 -2.22 17.48 4.26
C GLU A 52 -2.31 16.37 3.22
N GLU A 53 -1.17 15.95 2.66
CA GLU A 53 -1.08 14.85 1.70
C GLU A 53 -1.40 13.51 2.36
N VAL A 54 -1.00 13.31 3.62
CA VAL A 54 -1.38 12.13 4.41
C VAL A 54 -2.90 12.11 4.61
N LYS A 55 -3.52 13.23 5.01
CA LYS A 55 -4.98 13.36 5.11
C LYS A 55 -5.68 13.18 3.77
N PHE A 56 -5.06 13.60 2.67
CA PHE A 56 -5.57 13.38 1.32
C PHE A 56 -5.53 11.89 0.96
N CYS A 57 -4.43 11.20 1.28
CA CYS A 57 -4.31 9.76 1.08
C CYS A 57 -5.37 8.98 1.87
N ASP A 58 -5.63 9.37 3.13
CA ASP A 58 -6.65 8.72 3.97
C ASP A 58 -8.05 8.84 3.35
N LYS A 59 -8.40 10.03 2.85
CA LYS A 59 -9.67 10.25 2.12
C LYS A 59 -9.76 9.46 0.81
N ASN A 60 -8.62 9.17 0.19
CA ASN A 60 -8.53 8.50 -1.09
C ASN A 60 -8.06 7.04 -1.00
N ILE A 61 -8.22 6.42 0.17
CA ILE A 61 -7.77 5.03 0.40
C ILE A 61 -8.39 4.03 -0.58
N TRP A 62 -9.57 4.35 -1.11
CA TRP A 62 -10.28 3.60 -2.14
C TRP A 62 -9.50 3.44 -3.46
N ILE A 63 -8.58 4.36 -3.77
CA ILE A 63 -7.71 4.27 -4.95
C ILE A 63 -6.72 3.10 -4.80
N VAL A 64 -6.19 2.92 -3.60
CA VAL A 64 -5.21 1.87 -3.30
C VAL A 64 -5.91 0.55 -2.98
N ASN A 65 -7.06 0.61 -2.32
CA ASN A 65 -7.85 -0.55 -1.98
C ASN A 65 -9.35 -0.24 -2.10
N PRO A 66 -9.98 -0.56 -3.25
CA PRO A 66 -11.39 -0.25 -3.49
C PRO A 66 -12.34 -1.10 -2.65
N PHE A 67 -11.84 -2.09 -1.89
CA PHE A 67 -12.63 -2.99 -1.05
C PHE A 67 -12.60 -2.62 0.44
N GLN A 68 -12.08 -1.45 0.80
CA GLN A 68 -12.20 -0.93 2.18
C GLN A 68 -13.64 -0.46 2.41
N SER A 69 -14.24 -0.80 3.57
CA SER A 69 -15.66 -0.56 3.84
C SER A 69 -16.02 0.88 4.16
N ASP A 70 -15.04 1.73 4.48
CA ASP A 70 -15.27 3.02 5.15
C ASP A 70 -15.12 4.21 4.19
N VAL A 71 -15.36 3.99 2.89
CA VAL A 71 -15.23 5.04 1.88
C VAL A 71 -16.43 5.99 1.96
N VAL A 72 -16.30 7.04 2.75
CA VAL A 72 -17.29 8.11 2.87
C VAL A 72 -16.83 9.30 2.02
N ALA A 73 -17.49 9.50 0.88
CA ALA A 73 -17.29 10.58 -0.10
C ALA A 73 -15.90 10.63 -0.78
N THR A 74 -15.80 9.99 -1.95
CA THR A 74 -14.58 9.94 -2.78
C THR A 74 -14.30 11.23 -3.56
N GLY A 75 -15.29 12.13 -3.67
CA GLY A 75 -15.21 13.32 -4.52
C GLY A 75 -15.33 13.04 -6.02
N ILE A 76 -15.64 11.80 -6.43
CA ILE A 76 -15.91 11.45 -7.84
C ILE A 76 -17.40 11.64 -8.17
N SER A 77 -17.77 11.47 -9.44
CA SER A 77 -19.19 11.55 -9.84
C SER A 77 -20.03 10.50 -9.12
N THR A 78 -21.28 10.80 -8.79
CA THR A 78 -22.24 9.87 -8.17
C THR A 78 -22.31 8.51 -8.89
N LYS A 79 -22.35 8.52 -10.22
CA LYS A 79 -22.34 7.30 -11.06
C LYS A 79 -21.08 6.45 -10.88
N ALA A 80 -19.93 7.08 -10.66
CA ALA A 80 -18.67 6.37 -10.43
C ALA A 80 -18.58 5.87 -8.98
N ASP A 81 -19.15 6.59 -8.02
CA ASP A 81 -19.30 6.13 -6.64
C ASP A 81 -20.18 4.88 -6.55
N GLU A 82 -21.32 4.84 -7.24
CA GLU A 82 -22.19 3.64 -7.30
C GLU A 82 -21.43 2.42 -7.82
N LYS A 83 -20.67 2.57 -8.92
CA LYS A 83 -19.84 1.49 -9.48
C LYS A 83 -18.74 1.04 -8.53
N LEU A 84 -18.16 1.97 -7.76
CA LEU A 84 -17.15 1.65 -6.77
C LEU A 84 -17.77 0.86 -5.60
N ILE A 85 -18.99 1.20 -5.19
CA ILE A 85 -19.76 0.45 -4.17
C ILE A 85 -20.10 -0.96 -4.66
N ASP A 86 -20.52 -1.10 -5.92
CA ASP A 86 -20.79 -2.43 -6.49
C ASP A 86 -19.50 -3.27 -6.55
N LEU A 87 -18.39 -2.67 -6.99
CA LEU A 87 -17.08 -3.31 -7.02
C LEU A 87 -16.61 -3.73 -5.62
N SER A 88 -16.76 -2.86 -4.63
CA SER A 88 -16.28 -3.12 -3.26
C SER A 88 -17.01 -4.30 -2.60
N LYS A 89 -18.23 -4.61 -3.06
CA LYS A 89 -19.03 -5.75 -2.62
C LYS A 89 -18.78 -7.02 -3.42
N ASP A 90 -18.04 -6.96 -4.53
CA ASP A 90 -17.71 -8.14 -5.33
C ASP A 90 -16.60 -8.97 -4.66
N TYR A 91 -17.04 -10.00 -3.95
CA TYR A 91 -16.15 -10.90 -3.20
C TYR A 91 -15.20 -11.68 -4.12
N SER A 92 -15.62 -12.01 -5.35
CA SER A 92 -14.78 -12.72 -6.31
C SER A 92 -13.61 -11.84 -6.77
N PHE A 93 -13.91 -10.55 -7.00
CA PHE A 93 -12.92 -9.55 -7.35
C PHE A 93 -12.01 -9.22 -6.16
N LYS A 94 -12.54 -9.18 -4.93
CA LYS A 94 -11.73 -9.05 -3.71
C LYS A 94 -10.72 -10.18 -3.56
N MET A 95 -11.17 -11.42 -3.75
CA MET A 95 -10.27 -12.57 -3.72
C MET A 95 -9.17 -12.51 -4.79
N SER A 96 -9.47 -12.00 -5.98
CA SER A 96 -8.48 -11.77 -7.04
C SER A 96 -7.50 -10.64 -6.67
N PHE A 97 -8.00 -9.57 -6.05
CA PHE A 97 -7.19 -8.45 -5.55
C PHE A 97 -6.18 -8.91 -4.50
N ASP A 98 -6.62 -9.66 -3.48
CA ASP A 98 -5.77 -10.10 -2.37
C ASP A 98 -4.64 -11.04 -2.81
N ARG A 99 -4.80 -11.70 -3.96
CA ARG A 99 -3.82 -12.64 -4.53
C ARG A 99 -2.87 -12.02 -5.54
N LYS A 100 -3.11 -10.78 -5.99
CA LYS A 100 -2.36 -10.14 -7.08
C LYS A 100 -1.67 -8.87 -6.59
N ARG A 101 -0.55 -8.51 -7.22
CA ARG A 101 0.05 -7.18 -7.01
C ARG A 101 -0.89 -6.11 -7.55
N LEU A 102 -0.98 -4.96 -6.87
CA LEU A 102 -1.88 -3.85 -7.22
C LEU A 102 -1.83 -3.45 -8.69
N ILE A 103 -0.62 -3.33 -9.26
CA ILE A 103 -0.41 -2.97 -10.68
C ILE A 103 -1.02 -4.03 -11.62
N GLN A 104 -0.84 -5.30 -11.30
CA GLN A 104 -1.34 -6.41 -12.11
C GLN A 104 -2.86 -6.54 -12.02
N PHE A 105 -3.42 -6.30 -10.84
CA PHE A 105 -4.86 -6.19 -10.65
C PHE A 105 -5.45 -5.03 -11.44
N GLY A 106 -4.85 -3.84 -11.35
CA GLY A 106 -5.31 -2.65 -12.07
C GLY A 106 -5.35 -2.83 -13.60
N TYR A 107 -4.35 -3.51 -14.17
CA TYR A 107 -4.34 -3.84 -15.60
C TYR A 107 -5.51 -4.76 -15.99
N GLN A 108 -5.77 -5.80 -15.21
CA GLN A 108 -6.88 -6.74 -15.45
C GLN A 108 -8.25 -6.07 -15.30
N TYR A 109 -8.41 -5.21 -14.30
CA TYR A 109 -9.63 -4.43 -14.11
C TYR A 109 -9.90 -3.52 -15.31
N LYS A 110 -8.87 -2.81 -15.81
CA LYS A 110 -8.99 -1.97 -17.01
C LYS A 110 -9.46 -2.78 -18.23
N THR A 111 -8.92 -3.99 -18.44
CA THR A 111 -9.37 -4.86 -19.53
C THR A 111 -10.79 -5.38 -19.31
N HIS A 112 -11.19 -5.66 -18.07
CA HIS A 112 -12.54 -6.12 -17.74
C HIS A 112 -13.61 -5.04 -17.99
N ILE A 113 -13.33 -3.77 -17.67
CA ILE A 113 -14.24 -2.64 -17.96
C ILE A 113 -14.37 -2.39 -19.47
N GLN A 114 -13.30 -2.62 -20.25
CA GLN A 114 -13.34 -2.46 -21.71
C GLN A 114 -14.10 -3.59 -22.43
N LEU A 115 -14.25 -4.76 -21.80
CA LEU A 115 -14.94 -5.91 -22.38
C LEU A 115 -16.46 -5.93 -22.11
N PHE A 116 -16.96 -5.08 -21.22
CA PHE A 116 -18.39 -4.83 -21.05
C PHE A 116 -18.71 -3.39 -21.47
N PRO A 117 -19.12 -3.14 -22.74
CA PRO A 117 -19.58 -1.81 -23.12
C PRO A 117 -20.81 -1.44 -22.27
N PRO A 118 -21.04 -0.14 -21.99
CA PRO A 118 -22.25 0.28 -21.32
C PRO A 118 -23.45 -0.17 -22.14
N GLN A 119 -24.27 -1.06 -21.58
CA GLN A 119 -25.57 -1.34 -22.17
C GLN A 119 -26.41 -0.07 -21.98
N HIS A 120 -26.79 0.53 -23.10
CA HIS A 120 -27.65 1.70 -23.19
C HIS A 120 -29.06 1.42 -22.70
#